data_AF-A0A2A2QNJ9-F1
#
_entry.id   AF-A0A2A2QNJ9-F1
#
_cell.length_a   1.000
_cell.length_b   1.000
_cell.length_c   1.000
_cell.angle_alpha   90.00
_cell.angle_beta   90.00
_cell.angle_gamma   90.00
#
_symmetry.space_group_name_H-M   'P 1'
#
loop_
_entity.id
_entity.type
_entity.pdbx_description
1 polymer ?
#
loop_
_entity_poly.entity_id
_entity_poly.type
_entity_poly.pdbx_seq_one_letter_code
_entity_poly.pdbx_strand_id
1 'polypeptide(L)'
;MNKTLLLIICDFLLLNLLALTRWDEAEPVRNTAAPVPEVQANAARPKNQDLVDMMKVALEQEKAARDQLQQRLQFAESDVKTREQTLAQIQAQRSQLEQTLKQSQTASQVLSQRYAAVAQEALDVKQKAKQQQDALTTAIKNVEADKARLETEKSRAESEKARIAQEMQQVVATKQAEIQKQQAALADLSKQQSATAQQATSLATAVRVAQAERDLIREQLEKQMQTALAAKQAELEKQKAELAELEKQRQAAAAQANQATTAAKIAESERNLLRENLTDMKKEVALVRQEKDLLQSQTTRLTDGVGQLAAKSGELAREIRENTPINMNLMFSEFLSNRVDVAVSAHQAVILGSGARIKEGKSLLVHDGRGVFAIIHVGDTPFSLTTPLGMDHVGARVARGAEVLGSGAFTFITSDPRLAVVPVNAQQALAMNLKLYPVAKNPFKFTEAVLVNRGGKHYGEVEFKLDARTPDYVRMKNRVISRVLQGEFSPSTGDIVLSKTGEFLGVMVNPDYCAVIKSFETLPGYTFDDKTTSDMVRNRLVELNTRLFRLPSNLQ
;
A
#
# COMPACT_ATOMS: atom_id res chain seq x y z
N MET A 1 -13.93 -65.55 4.70
CA MET A 1 -14.55 -66.26 5.84
C MET A 1 -13.43 -66.98 6.60
N ASN A 2 -13.29 -66.80 7.91
CA ASN A 2 -12.05 -67.09 8.61
C ASN A 2 -11.95 -68.57 9.07
N LYS A 3 -10.84 -69.27 8.78
CA LYS A 3 -10.68 -70.71 9.07
C LYS A 3 -10.88 -71.04 10.56
N THR A 4 -10.50 -70.12 11.44
CA THR A 4 -10.65 -70.23 12.90
C THR A 4 -12.10 -70.39 13.34
N LEU A 5 -13.05 -69.74 12.65
CA LEU A 5 -14.47 -69.81 13.00
C LEU A 5 -15.08 -71.19 12.68
N LEU A 6 -14.61 -71.83 11.60
CA LEU A 6 -15.06 -73.16 11.20
C LEU A 6 -14.58 -74.24 12.19
N LEU A 7 -13.32 -74.13 12.65
CA LEU A 7 -12.76 -75.02 13.67
C LEU A 7 -13.55 -74.99 14.97
N ILE A 8 -13.91 -73.80 15.47
CA ILE A 8 -14.69 -73.64 16.71
C ILE A 8 -16.09 -74.24 16.58
N ILE A 9 -16.75 -74.09 15.43
CA ILE A 9 -18.09 -74.66 15.19
C ILE A 9 -18.03 -76.20 15.09
N CYS A 10 -17.02 -76.76 14.44
CA CYS A 10 -16.85 -78.22 14.35
C CYS A 10 -16.57 -78.86 15.72
N ASP A 11 -15.73 -78.24 16.55
CA ASP A 11 -15.39 -78.73 17.89
C ASP A 11 -16.62 -78.76 18.82
N PHE A 12 -17.42 -77.69 18.81
CA PHE A 12 -18.65 -77.60 19.61
C PHE A 12 -19.73 -78.62 19.19
N LEU A 13 -19.74 -79.02 17.91
CA LEU A 13 -20.67 -80.01 17.37
C LEU A 13 -20.21 -81.44 17.72
N LEU A 14 -18.90 -81.72 17.69
CA LEU A 14 -18.32 -82.99 18.14
C LEU A 14 -18.54 -83.22 19.64
N LEU A 15 -18.35 -82.20 20.47
CA LEU A 15 -18.56 -82.30 21.93
C LEU A 15 -20.03 -82.60 22.29
N ASN A 16 -21.00 -82.01 21.56
CA ASN A 16 -22.42 -82.35 21.73
C ASN A 16 -22.73 -83.78 21.29
N LEU A 17 -22.13 -84.26 20.20
CA LEU A 17 -22.34 -85.63 19.71
C LEU A 17 -21.80 -86.68 20.70
N LEU A 18 -20.66 -86.39 21.34
CA LEU A 18 -20.04 -87.25 22.35
C LEU A 18 -20.84 -87.30 23.66
N ALA A 19 -21.53 -86.21 24.02
CA ALA A 19 -22.38 -86.15 25.21
C ALA A 19 -23.68 -86.97 25.09
N LEU A 20 -24.17 -87.18 23.86
CA LEU A 20 -25.41 -87.90 23.55
C LEU A 20 -25.22 -89.42 23.35
N THR A 21 -24.00 -89.95 23.47
CA THR A 21 -23.65 -91.33 23.06
C THR A 21 -22.95 -92.14 24.16
N ARG A 22 -23.56 -92.23 25.35
CA ARG A 22 -23.20 -93.25 26.37
C ARG A 22 -24.24 -94.37 26.43
N TRP A 23 -23.86 -95.55 25.94
CA TRP A 23 -24.46 -96.83 26.30
C TRP A 23 -23.77 -97.39 27.54
N ASP A 24 -24.55 -97.95 28.47
CA ASP A 24 -24.19 -99.18 29.20
C ASP A 24 -25.44 -99.81 29.84
N GLU A 25 -25.45 -101.14 29.95
CA GLU A 25 -26.61 -101.97 30.34
C GLU A 25 -26.57 -102.41 31.83
N ALA A 26 -27.73 -102.77 32.41
CA ALA A 26 -27.93 -104.00 33.22
C ALA A 26 -29.32 -104.06 33.93
N GLU A 27 -30.25 -104.83 33.36
CA GLU A 27 -31.23 -105.66 34.11
C GLU A 27 -30.59 -107.06 34.36
N PRO A 28 -31.18 -108.04 35.10
CA PRO A 28 -32.53 -108.16 35.67
C PRO A 28 -32.52 -108.49 37.19
N VAL A 29 -33.57 -108.99 37.89
CA VAL A 29 -34.12 -110.37 37.88
C VAL A 29 -35.55 -110.39 38.48
N ARG A 30 -36.46 -111.16 37.88
CA ARG A 30 -37.77 -111.58 38.45
C ARG A 30 -37.65 -112.95 39.13
N ASN A 31 -38.49 -113.21 40.14
CA ASN A 31 -39.17 -114.49 40.46
C ASN A 31 -40.27 -114.19 41.53
N THR A 32 -41.58 -114.47 41.40
CA THR A 32 -42.36 -115.75 41.37
C THR A 32 -42.01 -116.74 42.51
N ALA A 33 -42.95 -117.32 43.28
CA ALA A 33 -44.42 -117.22 43.32
C ALA A 33 -44.99 -117.66 44.71
N ALA A 34 -46.33 -117.75 44.84
CA ALA A 34 -47.10 -118.00 46.09
C ALA A 34 -47.02 -119.45 46.64
N PRO A 35 -47.72 -119.73 47.77
CA PRO A 35 -48.94 -120.54 47.61
C PRO A 35 -50.17 -120.12 48.45
N VAL A 36 -51.32 -120.71 48.08
CA VAL A 36 -52.66 -120.59 48.68
C VAL A 36 -52.83 -121.57 49.86
N PRO A 37 -53.83 -121.39 50.73
CA PRO A 37 -54.65 -122.56 51.09
C PRO A 37 -56.17 -122.34 51.09
N GLU A 38 -56.86 -123.41 50.71
CA GLU A 38 -58.29 -123.71 50.88
C GLU A 38 -58.34 -124.95 51.83
N VAL A 39 -59.39 -125.37 52.54
CA VAL A 39 -60.86 -125.23 52.38
C VAL A 39 -61.54 -125.32 53.77
N GLN A 40 -62.87 -125.17 53.77
CA GLN A 40 -63.87 -125.98 54.52
C GLN A 40 -64.61 -125.41 55.74
N ALA A 41 -65.90 -125.76 55.76
CA ALA A 41 -67.00 -125.36 56.64
C ALA A 41 -66.91 -126.01 58.05
N ASN A 42 -67.62 -125.58 59.10
CA ASN A 42 -69.09 -125.65 59.17
C ASN A 42 -69.74 -124.88 60.36
N ALA A 43 -71.07 -124.80 60.32
CA ALA A 43 -72.04 -124.07 61.16
C ALA A 43 -71.85 -123.96 62.70
N ALA A 44 -72.23 -122.79 63.26
CA ALA A 44 -73.31 -122.64 64.26
C ALA A 44 -73.69 -121.16 64.55
N ARG A 45 -74.97 -120.90 64.85
CA ARG A 45 -75.53 -119.64 65.43
C ARG A 45 -76.02 -119.97 66.85
N PRO A 46 -76.31 -118.99 67.76
CA PRO A 46 -76.32 -117.52 67.63
C PRO A 46 -75.38 -116.86 68.69
N LYS A 47 -75.46 -115.60 69.19
CA LYS A 47 -76.49 -114.53 69.14
C LYS A 47 -75.90 -113.13 69.48
N ASN A 48 -76.48 -112.08 68.88
CA ASN A 48 -76.53 -110.66 69.29
C ASN A 48 -75.28 -109.83 69.70
N GLN A 49 -74.09 -110.38 69.91
CA GLN A 49 -72.91 -109.57 70.30
C GLN A 49 -72.03 -109.17 69.09
N ASP A 50 -71.96 -110.05 68.09
CA ASP A 50 -71.07 -109.97 66.90
C ASP A 50 -71.36 -108.79 65.95
N LEU A 51 -72.63 -108.39 65.83
CA LEU A 51 -73.05 -107.28 64.97
C LEU A 51 -72.45 -105.93 65.40
N VAL A 52 -72.27 -105.74 66.72
CA VAL A 52 -71.70 -104.49 67.26
C VAL A 52 -70.21 -104.41 66.95
N ASP A 53 -69.49 -105.54 67.01
CA ASP A 53 -68.06 -105.57 66.74
C ASP A 53 -67.77 -105.51 65.23
N MET A 54 -68.60 -106.12 64.37
CA MET A 54 -68.56 -105.84 62.93
C MET A 54 -68.83 -104.36 62.60
N MET A 55 -69.79 -103.71 63.27
CA MET A 55 -70.05 -102.28 63.09
C MET A 55 -68.90 -101.39 63.58
N LYS A 56 -68.19 -101.76 64.66
CA LYS A 56 -66.97 -101.07 65.10
C LYS A 56 -65.86 -101.20 64.05
N VAL A 57 -65.59 -102.42 63.58
CA VAL A 57 -64.56 -102.67 62.55
C VAL A 57 -64.89 -101.93 61.26
N ALA A 58 -66.15 -101.92 60.82
CA ALA A 58 -66.59 -101.15 59.65
C ALA A 58 -66.43 -99.63 59.86
N LEU A 59 -66.73 -99.12 61.06
CA LEU A 59 -66.56 -97.70 61.39
C LEU A 59 -65.08 -97.28 61.48
N GLU A 60 -64.20 -98.16 61.98
CA GLU A 60 -62.75 -97.93 61.97
C GLU A 60 -62.17 -97.99 60.55
N GLN A 61 -62.63 -98.93 59.72
CA GLN A 61 -62.29 -98.98 58.29
C GLN A 61 -62.78 -97.74 57.55
N GLU A 62 -63.99 -97.23 57.83
CA GLU A 62 -64.49 -96.00 57.21
C GLU A 62 -63.70 -94.76 57.68
N LYS A 63 -63.32 -94.67 58.95
CA LYS A 63 -62.41 -93.62 59.44
C LYS A 63 -61.06 -93.68 58.73
N ALA A 64 -60.42 -94.85 58.68
CA ALA A 64 -59.14 -95.03 57.98
C ALA A 64 -59.24 -94.69 56.47
N ALA A 65 -60.36 -95.04 55.82
CA ALA A 65 -60.61 -94.67 54.43
C ALA A 65 -60.80 -93.15 54.25
N ARG A 66 -61.48 -92.47 55.17
CA ARG A 66 -61.63 -91.00 55.18
C ARG A 66 -60.28 -90.31 55.43
N ASP A 67 -59.48 -90.79 56.36
CA ASP A 67 -58.14 -90.25 56.63
C ASP A 67 -57.22 -90.43 55.41
N GLN A 68 -57.26 -91.60 54.76
CA GLN A 68 -56.51 -91.85 53.52
C GLN A 68 -56.98 -90.96 52.35
N LEU A 69 -58.29 -90.72 52.23
CA LEU A 69 -58.86 -89.79 51.25
C LEU A 69 -58.42 -88.35 51.53
N GLN A 70 -58.42 -87.92 52.80
CA GLN A 70 -57.98 -86.58 53.19
C GLN A 70 -56.49 -86.38 52.90
N GLN A 71 -55.62 -87.36 53.18
CA GLN A 71 -54.21 -87.31 52.79
C GLN A 71 -54.02 -87.23 51.28
N ARG A 72 -54.80 -87.99 50.49
CA ARG A 72 -54.77 -87.92 49.02
C ARG A 72 -55.24 -86.58 48.47
N LEU A 73 -56.26 -85.96 49.08
CA LEU A 73 -56.72 -84.62 48.71
C LEU A 73 -55.66 -83.56 49.03
N GLN A 74 -55.08 -83.58 50.23
CA GLN A 74 -53.99 -82.66 50.61
C GLN A 74 -52.77 -82.80 49.68
N PHE A 75 -52.40 -84.03 49.31
CA PHE A 75 -51.34 -84.26 48.33
C PHE A 75 -51.72 -83.70 46.94
N ALA A 76 -52.92 -83.98 46.44
CA ALA A 76 -53.40 -83.49 45.15
C ALA A 76 -53.48 -81.95 45.10
N GLU A 77 -53.95 -81.29 46.17
CA GLU A 77 -53.95 -79.84 46.30
C GLU A 77 -52.52 -79.26 46.27
N SER A 78 -51.56 -79.92 46.92
CA SER A 78 -50.15 -79.50 46.91
C SER A 78 -49.49 -79.68 45.53
N ASP A 79 -49.82 -80.75 44.81
CA ASP A 79 -49.34 -81.01 43.44
C ASP A 79 -49.95 -80.01 42.44
N VAL A 80 -51.26 -79.76 42.51
CA VAL A 80 -51.93 -78.73 41.70
C VAL A 80 -51.30 -77.35 41.94
N LYS A 81 -51.12 -76.94 43.20
CA LYS A 81 -50.49 -75.66 43.54
C LYS A 81 -49.05 -75.56 43.02
N THR A 82 -48.28 -76.65 43.07
CA THR A 82 -46.91 -76.70 42.52
C THR A 82 -46.91 -76.59 40.99
N ARG A 83 -47.87 -77.22 40.32
CA ARG A 83 -48.05 -77.12 38.86
C ARG A 83 -48.48 -75.72 38.44
N GLU A 84 -49.40 -75.09 39.16
CA GLU A 84 -49.80 -73.70 38.92
C GLU A 84 -48.63 -72.72 39.05
N GLN A 85 -47.81 -72.85 40.10
CA GLN A 85 -46.59 -72.06 40.28
C GLN A 85 -45.59 -72.29 39.12
N THR A 86 -45.40 -73.55 38.71
CA THR A 86 -44.52 -73.91 37.59
C THR A 86 -45.02 -73.32 36.27
N LEU A 87 -46.33 -73.40 35.99
CA LEU A 87 -46.94 -72.81 34.80
C LEU A 87 -46.83 -71.28 34.79
N ALA A 88 -47.06 -70.61 35.92
CA ALA A 88 -46.87 -69.17 36.05
C ALA A 88 -45.41 -68.77 35.81
N GLN A 89 -44.44 -69.53 36.32
CA GLN A 89 -43.01 -69.29 36.09
C GLN A 89 -42.63 -69.48 34.61
N ILE A 90 -43.12 -70.53 33.95
CA ILE A 90 -42.89 -70.77 32.51
C ILE A 90 -43.51 -69.65 31.66
N GLN A 91 -44.73 -69.18 32.00
CA GLN A 91 -45.37 -68.06 31.32
C GLN A 91 -44.58 -66.76 31.49
N ALA A 92 -44.07 -66.48 32.68
CA ALA A 92 -43.22 -65.32 32.95
C ALA A 92 -41.90 -65.37 32.15
N GLN A 93 -41.22 -66.52 32.16
CA GLN A 93 -40.00 -66.74 31.37
C GLN A 93 -40.25 -66.58 29.86
N ARG A 94 -41.36 -67.14 29.35
CA ARG A 94 -41.74 -66.98 27.94
C ARG A 94 -41.97 -65.50 27.58
N SER A 95 -42.69 -64.75 28.42
CA SER A 95 -42.93 -63.32 28.21
C SER A 95 -41.62 -62.51 28.17
N GLN A 96 -40.69 -62.80 29.08
CA GLN A 96 -39.36 -62.19 29.10
C GLN A 96 -38.56 -62.52 27.82
N LEU A 97 -38.53 -63.80 27.40
CA LEU A 97 -37.85 -64.21 26.18
C LEU A 97 -38.44 -63.57 24.91
N GLU A 98 -39.77 -63.45 24.82
CA GLU A 98 -40.43 -62.75 23.72
C GLU A 98 -40.09 -61.25 23.71
N GLN A 99 -39.94 -60.62 24.88
CA GLN A 99 -39.49 -59.22 24.99
C GLN A 99 -38.02 -59.07 24.58
N THR A 100 -37.12 -59.92 25.06
CA THR A 100 -35.69 -59.90 24.69
C THR A 100 -35.50 -60.17 23.19
N LEU A 101 -36.26 -61.10 22.60
CA LEU A 101 -36.22 -61.37 21.17
C LEU A 101 -36.64 -60.15 20.35
N LYS A 102 -37.74 -59.47 20.74
CA LYS A 102 -38.18 -58.23 20.09
C LYS A 102 -37.13 -57.11 20.21
N GLN A 103 -36.52 -56.93 21.37
CA GLN A 103 -35.44 -55.96 21.59
C GLN A 103 -34.19 -56.28 20.75
N SER A 104 -33.82 -57.55 20.64
CA SER A 104 -32.69 -58.00 19.80
C SER A 104 -32.96 -57.78 18.30
N GLN A 105 -34.20 -58.04 17.85
CA GLN A 105 -34.62 -57.78 16.47
C GLN A 105 -34.60 -56.29 16.13
N THR A 106 -35.14 -55.42 16.99
CA THR A 106 -35.10 -53.96 16.74
C THR A 106 -33.68 -53.41 16.81
N ALA A 107 -32.84 -53.88 17.75
CA ALA A 107 -31.42 -53.51 17.81
C ALA A 107 -30.68 -53.90 16.53
N SER A 108 -30.91 -55.10 16.00
CA SER A 108 -30.32 -55.58 14.75
C SER A 108 -30.78 -54.74 13.53
N GLN A 109 -32.06 -54.40 13.45
CA GLN A 109 -32.58 -53.50 12.40
C GLN A 109 -31.97 -52.10 12.46
N VAL A 110 -31.89 -51.49 13.65
CA VAL A 110 -31.28 -50.17 13.84
C VAL A 110 -29.78 -50.19 13.52
N LEU A 111 -29.06 -51.24 13.90
CA LEU A 111 -27.65 -51.42 13.53
C LEU A 111 -27.49 -51.53 12.01
N SER A 112 -28.31 -52.35 11.33
CA SER A 112 -28.29 -52.49 9.87
C SER A 112 -28.56 -51.17 9.15
N GLN A 113 -29.53 -50.38 9.62
CA GLN A 113 -29.81 -49.04 9.09
C GLN A 113 -28.64 -48.08 9.30
N ARG A 114 -28.00 -48.09 10.49
CA ARG A 114 -26.81 -47.27 10.76
C ARG A 114 -25.62 -47.67 9.89
N TYR A 115 -25.37 -48.96 9.68
CA TYR A 115 -24.33 -49.42 8.76
C TYR A 115 -24.59 -48.99 7.31
N ALA A 116 -25.85 -49.05 6.85
CA ALA A 116 -26.22 -48.56 5.52
C ALA A 116 -26.01 -47.04 5.39
N ALA A 117 -26.39 -46.24 6.40
CA ALA A 117 -26.17 -44.80 6.42
C ALA A 117 -24.67 -44.44 6.37
N VAL A 118 -23.86 -45.03 7.26
CA VAL A 118 -22.40 -44.81 7.30
C VAL A 118 -21.71 -45.26 6.00
N ALA A 119 -22.21 -46.32 5.35
CA ALA A 119 -21.70 -46.74 4.05
C ALA A 119 -21.99 -45.72 2.93
N GLN A 120 -23.16 -45.06 2.94
CA GLN A 120 -23.49 -43.98 2.00
C GLN A 120 -22.66 -42.72 2.30
N GLU A 121 -22.54 -42.31 3.57
CA GLU A 121 -21.68 -41.18 3.96
C GLU A 121 -20.23 -41.39 3.53
N ALA A 122 -19.69 -42.61 3.66
CA ALA A 122 -18.35 -42.95 3.20
C ALA A 122 -18.18 -42.84 1.66
N LEU A 123 -19.23 -43.17 0.89
CA LEU A 123 -19.23 -42.97 -0.56
C LEU A 123 -19.28 -41.49 -0.93
N ASP A 124 -20.14 -40.70 -0.28
CA ASP A 124 -20.27 -39.26 -0.49
C ASP A 124 -18.97 -38.51 -0.14
N VAL A 125 -18.34 -38.85 0.98
CA VAL A 125 -17.04 -38.30 1.37
C VAL A 125 -15.97 -38.66 0.34
N LYS A 126 -15.95 -39.89 -0.16
CA LYS A 126 -15.01 -40.31 -1.22
C LYS A 126 -15.25 -39.58 -2.55
N GLN A 127 -16.50 -39.32 -2.92
CA GLN A 127 -16.85 -38.53 -4.11
C GLN A 127 -16.41 -37.06 -3.95
N LYS A 128 -16.71 -36.43 -2.81
CA LYS A 128 -16.29 -35.05 -2.49
C LYS A 128 -14.77 -34.92 -2.49
N ALA A 129 -14.05 -35.87 -1.88
CA ALA A 129 -12.59 -35.89 -1.89
C ALA A 129 -12.02 -35.98 -3.32
N LYS A 130 -12.61 -36.79 -4.20
CA LYS A 130 -12.22 -36.86 -5.61
C LYS A 130 -12.49 -35.54 -6.34
N GLN A 131 -13.68 -34.97 -6.19
CA GLN A 131 -14.03 -33.67 -6.79
C GLN A 131 -13.06 -32.56 -6.34
N GLN A 132 -12.69 -32.54 -5.06
CA GLN A 132 -11.70 -31.61 -4.51
C GLN A 132 -10.30 -31.85 -5.10
N GLN A 133 -9.88 -33.10 -5.31
CA GLN A 133 -8.61 -33.44 -5.94
C GLN A 133 -8.55 -33.02 -7.42
N ASP A 134 -9.64 -33.23 -8.18
CA ASP A 134 -9.77 -32.81 -9.57
C ASP A 134 -9.77 -31.27 -9.68
N ALA A 135 -10.45 -30.57 -8.76
CA ALA A 135 -10.44 -29.12 -8.65
C ALA A 135 -9.05 -28.54 -8.31
N LEU A 136 -8.34 -29.14 -7.33
CA LEU A 136 -6.97 -28.77 -6.98
C LEU A 136 -6.01 -28.96 -8.16
N THR A 137 -6.14 -30.07 -8.88
CA THR A 137 -5.31 -30.35 -10.07
C THR A 137 -5.56 -29.35 -11.19
N THR A 138 -6.81 -28.91 -11.36
CA THR A 138 -7.18 -27.85 -12.31
C THR A 138 -6.63 -26.49 -11.88
N ALA A 139 -6.71 -26.15 -10.59
CA ALA A 139 -6.15 -24.92 -10.05
C ALA A 139 -4.62 -24.84 -10.21
N ILE A 140 -3.90 -25.95 -9.97
CA ILE A 140 -2.44 -26.02 -10.17
C ILE A 140 -2.07 -25.72 -11.63
N LYS A 141 -2.75 -26.35 -12.60
CA LYS A 141 -2.51 -26.10 -14.03
C LYS A 141 -2.75 -24.64 -14.43
N ASN A 142 -3.77 -23.99 -13.86
CA ASN A 142 -4.04 -22.58 -14.13
C ASN A 142 -2.92 -21.68 -13.56
N VAL A 143 -2.47 -21.95 -12.32
CA VAL A 143 -1.34 -21.23 -11.70
C VAL A 143 -0.04 -21.42 -12.48
N GLU A 144 0.23 -22.61 -13.01
CA GLU A 144 1.38 -22.88 -13.88
C GLU A 144 1.30 -22.09 -15.20
N ALA A 145 0.11 -22.03 -15.83
CA ALA A 145 -0.12 -21.26 -17.05
C ALA A 145 0.01 -19.74 -16.82
N ASP A 146 -0.52 -19.22 -15.71
CA ASP A 146 -0.41 -17.80 -15.36
C ASP A 146 1.02 -17.43 -14.97
N LYS A 147 1.76 -18.32 -14.29
CA LYS A 147 3.20 -18.13 -14.06
C LYS A 147 3.98 -18.02 -15.37
N ALA A 148 3.73 -18.92 -16.33
CA ALA A 148 4.38 -18.88 -17.63
C ALA A 148 4.06 -17.57 -18.40
N ARG A 149 2.82 -17.08 -18.32
CA ARG A 149 2.42 -15.77 -18.88
C ARG A 149 3.20 -14.63 -18.23
N LEU A 150 3.23 -14.57 -16.90
CA LEU A 150 3.97 -13.54 -16.14
C LEU A 150 5.48 -13.55 -16.45
N GLU A 151 6.09 -14.73 -16.65
CA GLU A 151 7.49 -14.82 -17.07
C GLU A 151 7.71 -14.23 -18.48
N THR A 152 6.79 -14.48 -19.43
CA THR A 152 6.86 -13.85 -20.77
C THR A 152 6.61 -12.34 -20.76
N GLU A 153 5.69 -11.85 -19.93
CA GLU A 153 5.42 -10.41 -19.76
C GLU A 153 6.60 -9.69 -19.11
N LYS A 154 7.20 -10.29 -18.07
CA LYS A 154 8.41 -9.77 -17.43
C LYS A 154 9.57 -9.66 -18.41
N SER A 155 9.82 -10.70 -19.22
CA SER A 155 10.86 -10.69 -20.24
C SER A 155 10.65 -9.59 -21.29
N ARG A 156 9.39 -9.38 -21.73
CA ARG A 156 9.04 -8.26 -22.63
C ARG A 156 9.30 -6.91 -21.97
N ALA A 157 8.85 -6.70 -20.73
CA ALA A 157 9.05 -5.44 -20.01
C ALA A 157 10.54 -5.14 -19.75
N GLU A 158 11.36 -6.16 -19.46
CA GLU A 158 12.82 -6.01 -19.33
C GLU A 158 13.46 -5.61 -20.67
N SER A 159 13.03 -6.21 -21.80
CA SER A 159 13.52 -5.85 -23.13
C SER A 159 13.13 -4.42 -23.56
N GLU A 160 11.90 -3.99 -23.23
CA GLU A 160 11.41 -2.64 -23.53
C GLU A 160 12.13 -1.59 -22.67
N LYS A 161 12.33 -1.87 -21.38
CA LYS A 161 13.12 -1.03 -20.49
C LYS A 161 14.56 -0.88 -20.96
N ALA A 162 15.17 -1.95 -21.48
CA ALA A 162 16.51 -1.88 -22.07
C ALA A 162 16.53 -1.00 -23.33
N ARG A 163 15.53 -1.11 -24.20
CA ARG A 163 15.41 -0.25 -25.40
C ARG A 163 15.24 1.23 -25.03
N ILE A 164 14.36 1.54 -24.10
CA ILE A 164 14.14 2.92 -23.60
C ILE A 164 15.41 3.49 -22.96
N ALA A 165 16.16 2.68 -22.21
CA ALA A 165 17.44 3.11 -21.62
C ALA A 165 18.48 3.43 -22.70
N GLN A 166 18.55 2.63 -23.77
CA GLN A 166 19.44 2.86 -24.91
C GLN A 166 19.04 4.10 -25.73
N GLU A 167 17.75 4.27 -26.03
CA GLU A 167 17.20 5.47 -26.67
C GLU A 167 17.52 6.72 -25.86
N MET A 168 17.33 6.67 -24.53
CA MET A 168 17.63 7.81 -23.64
C MET A 168 19.13 8.12 -23.56
N GLN A 169 20.01 7.11 -23.59
CA GLN A 169 21.46 7.35 -23.70
C GLN A 169 21.84 8.03 -25.03
N GLN A 170 21.23 7.65 -26.15
CA GLN A 170 21.44 8.31 -27.45
C GLN A 170 20.94 9.77 -27.45
N VAL A 171 19.78 10.03 -26.84
CA VAL A 171 19.25 11.39 -26.67
C VAL A 171 20.16 12.24 -25.78
N VAL A 172 20.69 11.71 -24.68
CA VAL A 172 21.65 12.43 -23.82
C VAL A 172 22.95 12.72 -24.58
N ALA A 173 23.52 11.75 -25.30
CA ALA A 173 24.75 11.94 -26.07
C ALA A 173 24.59 12.99 -27.18
N THR A 174 23.49 12.95 -27.93
CA THR A 174 23.19 13.96 -28.97
C THR A 174 22.98 15.35 -28.38
N LYS A 175 22.26 15.47 -27.25
CA LYS A 175 22.08 16.77 -26.56
C LYS A 175 23.38 17.32 -25.98
N GLN A 176 24.26 16.47 -25.46
CA GLN A 176 25.60 16.88 -25.01
C GLN A 176 26.45 17.41 -26.17
N ALA A 177 26.42 16.76 -27.34
CA ALA A 177 27.11 17.24 -28.54
C ALA A 177 26.55 18.58 -29.07
N GLU A 178 25.22 18.77 -29.04
CA GLU A 178 24.60 20.06 -29.35
C GLU A 178 25.04 21.17 -28.39
N ILE A 179 25.08 20.91 -27.08
CA ILE A 179 25.52 21.87 -26.06
C ILE A 179 27.00 22.26 -26.28
N GLN A 180 27.88 21.29 -26.54
CA GLN A 180 29.30 21.57 -26.85
C GLN A 180 29.43 22.44 -28.11
N LYS A 181 28.66 22.15 -29.17
CA LYS A 181 28.66 22.95 -30.40
C LYS A 181 28.14 24.38 -30.16
N GLN A 182 27.12 24.56 -29.32
CA GLN A 182 26.63 25.89 -28.92
C GLN A 182 27.67 26.66 -28.09
N GLN A 183 28.35 25.99 -27.15
CA GLN A 183 29.41 26.61 -26.36
C GLN A 183 30.59 27.07 -27.22
N ALA A 184 31.01 26.26 -28.20
CA ALA A 184 32.03 26.65 -29.18
C ALA A 184 31.60 27.87 -30.01
N ALA A 185 30.37 27.87 -30.53
CA ALA A 185 29.84 29.01 -31.29
C ALA A 185 29.74 30.31 -30.46
N LEU A 186 29.38 30.22 -29.17
CA LEU A 186 29.38 31.36 -28.25
C LEU A 186 30.80 31.87 -27.96
N ALA A 187 31.77 30.98 -27.83
CA ALA A 187 33.17 31.35 -27.63
C ALA A 187 33.77 32.05 -28.88
N ASP A 188 33.44 31.59 -30.08
CA ASP A 188 33.92 32.23 -31.31
C ASP A 188 33.20 33.56 -31.57
N LEU A 189 31.91 33.69 -31.24
CA LEU A 189 31.18 34.96 -31.30
C LEU A 189 31.77 35.99 -30.31
N SER A 190 32.16 35.59 -29.10
CA SER A 190 32.78 36.49 -28.13
C SER A 190 34.17 36.95 -28.56
N LYS A 191 34.98 36.07 -29.16
CA LYS A 191 36.24 36.46 -29.83
C LYS A 191 35.98 37.48 -30.93
N GLN A 192 35.01 37.22 -31.81
CA GLN A 192 34.68 38.13 -32.91
C GLN A 192 34.25 39.51 -32.39
N GLN A 193 33.36 39.57 -31.38
CA GLN A 193 32.98 40.83 -30.73
C GLN A 193 34.19 41.57 -30.13
N SER A 194 35.12 40.87 -29.47
CA SER A 194 36.33 41.48 -28.92
C SER A 194 37.24 42.07 -30.00
N ALA A 195 37.41 41.37 -31.14
CA ALA A 195 38.20 41.84 -32.27
C ALA A 195 37.55 43.07 -32.95
N THR A 196 36.22 43.04 -33.15
CA THR A 196 35.48 44.19 -33.68
C THR A 196 35.53 45.39 -32.72
N ALA A 197 35.47 45.18 -31.41
CA ALA A 197 35.61 46.25 -30.43
C ALA A 197 37.02 46.87 -30.44
N GLN A 198 38.07 46.05 -30.56
CA GLN A 198 39.44 46.53 -30.73
C GLN A 198 39.62 47.33 -32.03
N GLN A 199 39.06 46.86 -33.16
CA GLN A 199 39.07 47.60 -34.42
C GLN A 199 38.30 48.93 -34.33
N ALA A 200 37.12 48.95 -33.71
CA ALA A 200 36.35 50.17 -33.51
C ALA A 200 37.11 51.19 -32.64
N THR A 201 37.83 50.71 -31.62
CA THR A 201 38.67 51.55 -30.76
C THR A 201 39.86 52.14 -31.52
N SER A 202 40.57 51.33 -32.32
CA SER A 202 41.71 51.83 -33.11
C SER A 202 41.29 52.81 -34.20
N LEU A 203 40.13 52.59 -34.86
CA LEU A 203 39.53 53.53 -35.80
C LEU A 203 39.14 54.85 -35.12
N ALA A 204 38.54 54.80 -33.92
CA ALA A 204 38.21 56.00 -33.16
C ALA A 204 39.46 56.80 -32.75
N THR A 205 40.55 56.12 -32.37
CA THR A 205 41.85 56.76 -32.11
C THR A 205 42.41 57.40 -33.38
N ALA A 206 42.43 56.68 -34.51
CA ALA A 206 42.93 57.21 -35.78
C ALA A 206 42.14 58.44 -36.26
N VAL A 207 40.81 58.46 -36.10
CA VAL A 207 39.97 59.62 -36.41
C VAL A 207 40.32 60.82 -35.51
N ARG A 208 40.54 60.63 -34.20
CA ARG A 208 40.98 61.72 -33.31
C ARG A 208 42.34 62.28 -33.69
N VAL A 209 43.29 61.43 -34.09
CA VAL A 209 44.62 61.88 -34.56
C VAL A 209 44.49 62.69 -35.85
N ALA A 210 43.78 62.18 -36.86
CA ALA A 210 43.58 62.87 -38.13
C ALA A 210 42.79 64.20 -37.98
N GLN A 211 41.89 64.29 -37.00
CA GLN A 211 41.21 65.55 -36.63
C GLN A 211 42.20 66.55 -36.03
N ALA A 212 42.99 66.14 -35.03
CA ALA A 212 44.00 67.00 -34.41
C ALA A 212 45.06 67.49 -35.41
N GLU A 213 45.48 66.63 -36.34
CA GLU A 213 46.39 67.01 -37.44
C GLU A 213 45.74 68.04 -38.38
N ARG A 214 44.45 67.87 -38.75
CA ARG A 214 43.73 68.86 -39.57
C ARG A 214 43.60 70.21 -38.87
N ASP A 215 43.32 70.23 -37.59
CA ASP A 215 43.16 71.46 -36.83
C ASP A 215 44.51 72.19 -36.68
N LEU A 216 45.61 71.45 -36.43
CA LEU A 216 46.97 72.00 -36.39
C LEU A 216 47.40 72.58 -37.75
N ILE A 217 47.14 71.86 -38.86
CA ILE A 217 47.44 72.33 -40.22
C ILE A 217 46.64 73.61 -40.52
N ARG A 218 45.37 73.66 -40.10
CA ARG A 218 44.52 74.85 -40.27
C ARG A 218 45.05 76.05 -39.49
N GLU A 219 45.41 75.87 -38.22
CA GLU A 219 45.98 76.94 -37.39
C GLU A 219 47.30 77.48 -37.98
N GLN A 220 48.17 76.59 -38.47
CA GLN A 220 49.40 76.98 -39.16
C GLN A 220 49.11 77.79 -40.44
N LEU A 221 48.12 77.37 -41.25
CA LEU A 221 47.75 78.06 -42.48
C LEU A 221 47.14 79.45 -42.20
N GLU A 222 46.27 79.56 -41.20
CA GLU A 222 45.68 80.83 -40.77
C GLU A 222 46.76 81.80 -40.25
N LYS A 223 47.74 81.30 -39.49
CA LYS A 223 48.90 82.09 -39.02
C LYS A 223 49.80 82.55 -40.17
N GLN A 224 50.10 81.67 -41.14
CA GLN A 224 50.85 82.05 -42.34
C GLN A 224 50.11 83.12 -43.15
N MET A 225 48.80 82.96 -43.35
CA MET A 225 47.98 83.93 -44.08
C MET A 225 47.94 85.30 -43.39
N GLN A 226 47.84 85.35 -42.05
CA GLN A 226 47.95 86.61 -41.30
C GLN A 226 49.32 87.28 -41.50
N THR A 227 50.42 86.53 -41.42
CA THR A 227 51.77 87.11 -41.65
C THR A 227 51.95 87.61 -43.09
N ALA A 228 51.41 86.90 -44.08
CA ALA A 228 51.45 87.32 -45.48
C ALA A 228 50.60 88.57 -45.75
N LEU A 229 49.41 88.67 -45.12
CA LEU A 229 48.55 89.86 -45.20
C LEU A 229 49.20 91.07 -44.51
N ALA A 230 49.80 90.90 -43.35
CA ALA A 230 50.53 91.97 -42.66
C ALA A 230 51.74 92.47 -43.48
N ALA A 231 52.50 91.54 -44.09
CA ALA A 231 53.58 91.90 -45.01
C ALA A 231 53.06 92.65 -46.24
N LYS A 232 51.96 92.19 -46.86
CA LYS A 232 51.30 92.88 -47.98
C LYS A 232 50.78 94.28 -47.63
N GLN A 233 50.24 94.45 -46.43
CA GLN A 233 49.82 95.76 -45.93
C GLN A 233 51.02 96.69 -45.71
N ALA A 234 52.13 96.19 -45.15
CA ALA A 234 53.35 96.97 -45.00
C ALA A 234 54.00 97.35 -46.35
N GLU A 235 53.95 96.48 -47.35
CA GLU A 235 54.34 96.80 -48.74
C GLU A 235 53.44 97.90 -49.33
N LEU A 236 52.12 97.77 -49.18
CA LEU A 236 51.16 98.77 -49.68
C LEU A 236 51.31 100.13 -48.98
N GLU A 237 51.57 100.18 -47.68
CA GLU A 237 51.82 101.44 -46.97
C GLU A 237 53.17 102.07 -47.37
N LYS A 238 54.22 101.26 -47.62
CA LYS A 238 55.46 101.75 -48.23
C LYS A 238 55.21 102.32 -49.63
N GLN A 239 54.47 101.61 -50.48
CA GLN A 239 54.11 102.07 -51.82
C GLN A 239 53.26 103.34 -51.78
N LYS A 240 52.33 103.48 -50.81
CA LYS A 240 51.58 104.74 -50.60
C LYS A 240 52.48 105.88 -50.15
N ALA A 241 53.41 105.65 -49.22
CA ALA A 241 54.34 106.67 -48.75
C ALA A 241 55.30 107.12 -49.88
N GLU A 242 55.78 106.16 -50.68
CA GLU A 242 56.61 106.40 -51.85
C GLU A 242 55.81 107.15 -52.93
N LEU A 243 54.57 106.75 -53.23
CA LEU A 243 53.66 107.48 -54.12
C LEU A 243 53.31 108.88 -53.61
N ALA A 244 53.14 109.08 -52.30
CA ALA A 244 52.88 110.40 -51.71
C ALA A 244 54.09 111.34 -51.82
N GLU A 245 55.31 110.83 -51.63
CA GLU A 245 56.53 111.61 -51.85
C GLU A 245 56.74 111.88 -53.36
N LEU A 246 56.40 110.91 -54.23
CA LEU A 246 56.41 111.07 -55.68
C LEU A 246 55.32 112.04 -56.17
N GLU A 247 54.18 112.11 -55.49
CA GLU A 247 53.08 113.05 -55.76
C GLU A 247 53.43 114.46 -55.25
N LYS A 248 54.14 114.59 -54.14
CA LYS A 248 54.71 115.85 -53.63
C LYS A 248 55.84 116.36 -54.54
N GLN A 249 56.70 115.48 -55.02
CA GLN A 249 57.66 115.78 -56.09
C GLN A 249 56.92 116.15 -57.38
N ARG A 250 55.83 115.47 -57.73
CA ARG A 250 54.99 115.81 -58.89
C ARG A 250 54.24 117.13 -58.70
N GLN A 251 53.87 117.55 -57.48
CA GLN A 251 53.29 118.86 -57.21
C GLN A 251 54.33 119.97 -57.34
N ALA A 252 55.57 119.76 -56.86
CA ALA A 252 56.69 120.66 -57.13
C ALA A 252 57.03 120.73 -58.63
N ALA A 253 57.08 119.58 -59.30
CA ALA A 253 57.26 119.47 -60.74
C ALA A 253 56.02 119.94 -61.54
N ALA A 254 54.83 120.05 -60.94
CA ALA A 254 53.63 120.62 -61.55
C ALA A 254 53.52 122.13 -61.34
N ALA A 255 54.14 122.69 -60.29
CA ALA A 255 54.40 124.12 -60.22
C ALA A 255 55.37 124.54 -61.34
N GLN A 256 56.41 123.74 -61.60
CA GLN A 256 57.31 123.91 -62.74
C GLN A 256 56.65 123.56 -64.08
N ALA A 257 55.84 122.50 -64.14
CA ALA A 257 55.14 122.10 -65.36
C ALA A 257 53.98 123.04 -65.69
N ASN A 258 53.37 123.77 -64.75
CA ASN A 258 52.42 124.83 -65.09
C ASN A 258 53.09 126.01 -65.84
N GLN A 259 54.41 126.18 -65.72
CA GLN A 259 55.18 127.04 -66.64
C GLN A 259 55.43 126.38 -68.01
N ALA A 260 55.48 125.03 -68.09
CA ALA A 260 55.67 124.26 -69.32
C ALA A 260 54.36 123.78 -70.03
N THR A 261 53.21 123.80 -69.37
CA THR A 261 51.91 123.33 -69.86
C THR A 261 51.27 124.32 -70.83
N THR A 262 51.77 125.56 -70.86
CA THR A 262 51.54 126.50 -71.97
C THR A 262 52.18 126.01 -73.28
N ALA A 263 53.25 125.18 -73.21
CA ALA A 263 53.97 124.66 -74.38
C ALA A 263 53.57 123.23 -74.77
N ALA A 264 53.07 122.41 -73.84
CA ALA A 264 52.72 121.00 -74.10
C ALA A 264 51.23 120.75 -74.44
N LYS A 265 50.41 121.80 -74.59
CA LYS A 265 48.98 121.72 -75.00
C LYS A 265 48.74 121.32 -76.47
N ILE A 266 49.80 120.99 -77.20
CA ILE A 266 49.80 120.75 -78.66
C ILE A 266 50.15 119.29 -79.02
N ALA A 267 50.74 118.52 -78.10
CA ALA A 267 51.54 117.36 -78.49
C ALA A 267 50.86 115.98 -78.46
N GLU A 268 49.93 115.70 -77.54
CA GLU A 268 49.49 114.31 -77.33
C GLU A 268 48.06 114.11 -76.78
N SER A 269 47.09 114.81 -77.39
CA SER A 269 45.93 114.06 -77.87
C SER A 269 46.43 112.96 -78.84
N GLU A 270 45.76 111.81 -78.93
CA GLU A 270 46.08 110.69 -79.85
C GLU A 270 47.06 109.59 -79.38
N ARG A 271 47.20 109.36 -78.06
CA ARG A 271 47.33 107.98 -77.55
C ARG A 271 46.29 107.72 -76.46
N ASN A 272 45.02 107.64 -76.83
CA ASN A 272 44.43 106.38 -77.28
C ASN A 272 45.00 105.20 -76.48
N LEU A 273 44.28 104.65 -75.49
CA LEU A 273 42.94 104.02 -75.61
C LEU A 273 42.99 102.90 -76.66
N LEU A 274 42.33 101.79 -76.36
CA LEU A 274 42.63 100.44 -76.86
C LEU A 274 43.85 99.84 -76.14
N ARG A 275 43.76 98.64 -75.55
CA ARG A 275 42.59 97.77 -75.45
C ARG A 275 42.68 97.04 -74.10
N GLU A 276 41.61 96.95 -73.31
CA GLU A 276 40.44 96.10 -73.58
C GLU A 276 40.90 94.68 -73.99
N ASN A 277 40.39 93.60 -73.44
CA ASN A 277 39.37 93.43 -72.42
C ASN A 277 39.28 91.92 -72.15
N LEU A 278 38.39 91.51 -71.24
CA LEU A 278 37.76 90.17 -71.27
C LEU A 278 38.78 89.02 -71.02
N THR A 279 38.44 87.83 -70.57
CA THR A 279 37.18 87.13 -70.26
C THR A 279 37.63 85.88 -69.48
N ASP A 280 36.84 85.18 -68.66
CA ASP A 280 35.68 85.52 -67.83
C ASP A 280 35.36 84.24 -67.03
N MET A 281 34.27 84.23 -66.25
CA MET A 281 33.58 83.01 -65.77
C MET A 281 34.47 81.95 -65.06
N LYS A 282 34.61 81.93 -63.74
CA LYS A 282 33.70 82.39 -62.68
C LYS A 282 32.28 81.80 -62.80
N LYS A 283 32.09 80.62 -62.22
CA LYS A 283 31.04 80.24 -61.25
C LYS A 283 30.64 78.75 -61.42
N GLU A 284 30.81 77.89 -60.43
CA GLU A 284 30.20 77.88 -59.07
C GLU A 284 28.79 77.27 -59.15
N VAL A 285 28.59 76.07 -58.59
CA VAL A 285 27.77 75.79 -57.38
C VAL A 285 26.34 76.34 -57.55
N ALA A 286 25.28 75.55 -57.44
CA ALA A 286 24.92 74.88 -56.20
C ALA A 286 23.76 73.88 -56.38
N LEU A 287 23.50 73.10 -55.32
CA LEU A 287 22.16 72.87 -54.70
C LEU A 287 20.94 72.72 -55.67
N VAL A 288 20.09 71.70 -55.54
CA VAL A 288 19.75 70.95 -54.32
C VAL A 288 18.90 69.71 -54.67
N ARG A 289 18.75 68.82 -53.67
CA ARG A 289 17.66 67.83 -53.40
C ARG A 289 16.48 67.82 -54.42
N GLN A 290 15.83 66.71 -54.72
CA GLN A 290 15.35 65.65 -53.80
C GLN A 290 14.74 64.59 -54.76
N GLU A 291 14.97 63.29 -54.65
CA GLU A 291 14.25 62.30 -53.82
C GLU A 291 14.84 60.92 -54.21
N LYS A 292 15.25 60.03 -53.28
CA LYS A 292 14.44 59.14 -52.42
C LYS A 292 14.35 57.73 -53.06
N ASP A 293 14.07 56.73 -52.22
CA ASP A 293 13.77 55.33 -52.58
C ASP A 293 14.94 54.47 -53.11
N LEU A 294 15.90 54.18 -52.22
CA LEU A 294 16.41 52.80 -52.13
C LEU A 294 16.74 52.34 -50.70
N LEU A 295 15.95 51.37 -50.24
CA LEU A 295 16.25 50.30 -49.26
C LEU A 295 16.80 50.69 -47.88
N GLN A 296 15.85 50.83 -46.96
CA GLN A 296 16.01 50.41 -45.56
C GLN A 296 16.60 48.99 -45.47
N SER A 297 17.73 48.84 -44.80
CA SER A 297 18.12 47.59 -44.14
C SER A 297 18.96 47.92 -42.91
N GLN A 298 18.87 47.08 -41.85
CA GLN A 298 19.36 47.34 -40.48
C GLN A 298 18.54 48.44 -39.75
N THR A 299 17.82 48.20 -38.64
CA THR A 299 18.20 47.41 -37.47
C THR A 299 16.95 47.04 -36.65
N THR A 300 16.50 45.79 -36.75
CA THR A 300 15.54 45.20 -35.80
C THR A 300 16.20 44.00 -35.12
N ARG A 301 16.99 44.26 -34.08
CA ARG A 301 17.63 43.24 -33.22
C ARG A 301 17.46 43.60 -31.74
N LEU A 302 16.22 43.56 -31.26
CA LEU A 302 15.85 43.75 -29.86
C LEU A 302 14.68 42.83 -29.44
N THR A 303 14.73 41.53 -29.79
CA THR A 303 13.64 40.58 -29.46
C THR A 303 14.09 39.15 -29.15
N ASP A 304 15.21 38.94 -28.46
CA ASP A 304 15.64 37.59 -28.00
C ASP A 304 16.17 37.63 -26.54
N GLY A 305 15.33 38.10 -25.62
CA GLY A 305 15.70 38.33 -24.21
C GLY A 305 14.71 37.81 -23.16
N VAL A 306 13.79 36.88 -23.52
CA VAL A 306 12.70 36.45 -22.62
C VAL A 306 12.62 34.92 -22.42
N GLY A 307 13.26 34.11 -23.28
CA GLY A 307 13.12 32.64 -23.23
C GLY A 307 13.82 31.92 -22.06
N GLN A 308 14.89 32.49 -21.49
CA GLN A 308 15.76 31.76 -20.56
C GLN A 308 15.33 31.77 -19.07
N LEU A 309 14.32 32.58 -18.69
CA LEU A 309 13.81 32.61 -17.32
C LEU A 309 12.71 31.56 -17.05
N ALA A 310 11.98 31.13 -18.08
CA ALA A 310 10.87 30.19 -17.93
C ALA A 310 11.32 28.79 -17.49
N ALA A 311 12.48 28.32 -17.98
CA ALA A 311 13.01 27.01 -17.64
C ALA A 311 13.47 26.91 -16.17
N LYS A 312 14.23 27.91 -15.67
CA LYS A 312 14.68 27.94 -14.27
C LYS A 312 13.56 28.18 -13.26
N SER A 313 12.49 28.86 -13.66
CA SER A 313 11.30 29.05 -12.81
C SER A 313 10.54 27.74 -12.56
N GLY A 314 10.63 26.73 -13.44
CA GLY A 314 9.91 25.46 -13.29
C GLY A 314 10.46 24.55 -12.19
N GLU A 315 11.79 24.46 -12.06
CA GLU A 315 12.44 23.69 -10.99
C GLU A 315 12.29 24.40 -9.64
N LEU A 316 12.54 25.71 -9.59
CA LEU A 316 12.36 26.51 -8.38
C LEU A 316 10.91 26.49 -7.89
N ALA A 317 9.91 26.51 -8.79
CA ALA A 317 8.50 26.39 -8.40
C ALA A 317 8.11 25.01 -7.86
N ARG A 318 8.82 23.93 -8.24
CA ARG A 318 8.65 22.60 -7.63
C ARG A 318 9.32 22.56 -6.26
N GLU A 319 10.57 23.01 -6.15
CA GLU A 319 11.31 23.04 -4.89
C GLU A 319 10.63 23.94 -3.85
N ILE A 320 10.03 25.07 -4.25
CA ILE A 320 9.19 25.89 -3.37
C ILE A 320 7.94 25.12 -2.93
N ARG A 321 7.19 24.47 -3.83
CA ARG A 321 5.99 23.69 -3.43
C ARG A 321 6.32 22.52 -2.48
N GLU A 322 7.43 21.83 -2.71
CA GLU A 322 7.91 20.74 -1.84
C GLU A 322 8.51 21.23 -0.50
N ASN A 323 8.71 22.54 -0.34
CA ASN A 323 9.15 23.18 0.90
C ASN A 323 8.06 24.00 1.63
N THR A 324 6.94 24.33 0.98
CA THR A 324 5.90 25.16 1.60
C THR A 324 5.07 24.36 2.61
N PRO A 325 5.01 24.79 3.90
CA PRO A 325 4.12 24.17 4.88
C PRO A 325 2.65 24.35 4.51
N ILE A 326 1.87 23.28 4.61
CA ILE A 326 0.41 23.30 4.43
C ILE A 326 -0.25 23.76 5.73
N ASN A 327 -1.33 24.53 5.62
CA ASN A 327 -2.10 25.00 6.77
C ASN A 327 -2.74 23.82 7.54
N MET A 328 -2.65 23.85 8.88
CA MET A 328 -3.13 22.79 9.77
C MET A 328 -4.63 22.50 9.61
N ASN A 329 -5.45 23.54 9.45
CA ASN A 329 -6.90 23.41 9.31
C ASN A 329 -7.26 22.74 7.97
N LEU A 330 -6.45 22.99 6.94
CA LEU A 330 -6.58 22.33 5.64
C LEU A 330 -6.18 20.85 5.74
N MET A 331 -5.06 20.52 6.38
CA MET A 331 -4.70 19.11 6.63
C MET A 331 -5.78 18.38 7.43
N PHE A 332 -6.41 19.03 8.40
CA PHE A 332 -7.48 18.42 9.18
C PHE A 332 -8.75 18.19 8.35
N SER A 333 -9.16 19.14 7.51
CA SER A 333 -10.32 18.95 6.62
C SER A 333 -10.06 17.90 5.53
N GLU A 334 -8.83 17.85 4.99
CA GLU A 334 -8.36 16.76 4.11
C GLU A 334 -8.33 15.41 4.84
N PHE A 335 -7.86 15.36 6.10
CA PHE A 335 -7.89 14.15 6.91
C PHE A 335 -9.33 13.64 7.07
N LEU A 336 -10.24 14.50 7.56
CA LEU A 336 -11.63 14.13 7.81
C LEU A 336 -12.33 13.57 6.57
N SER A 337 -12.05 14.15 5.40
CA SER A 337 -12.62 13.77 4.11
C SER A 337 -11.95 12.58 3.42
N ASN A 338 -10.75 12.16 3.85
CA ASN A 338 -10.01 11.02 3.28
C ASN A 338 -9.89 9.81 4.22
N ARG A 339 -10.60 9.82 5.35
CA ARG A 339 -10.67 8.66 6.24
C ARG A 339 -11.37 7.47 5.59
N VAL A 340 -10.87 6.29 5.93
CA VAL A 340 -11.46 4.99 5.61
C VAL A 340 -11.82 4.25 6.91
N ASP A 341 -12.80 3.36 6.81
CA ASP A 341 -13.17 2.41 7.84
C ASP A 341 -12.36 1.14 7.68
N VAL A 342 -11.71 0.69 8.77
CA VAL A 342 -10.96 -0.56 8.83
C VAL A 342 -11.62 -1.45 9.88
N ALA A 343 -12.31 -2.48 9.42
CA ALA A 343 -12.89 -3.52 10.27
C ALA A 343 -11.95 -4.73 10.28
N VAL A 344 -11.55 -5.18 11.47
CA VAL A 344 -10.79 -6.43 11.66
C VAL A 344 -11.67 -7.41 12.42
N SER A 345 -11.95 -8.54 11.79
CA SER A 345 -12.71 -9.67 12.33
C SER A 345 -11.80 -10.86 12.59
N ALA A 346 -11.99 -11.55 13.71
CA ALA A 346 -11.33 -12.80 14.01
C ALA A 346 -12.25 -13.70 14.83
N HIS A 347 -12.20 -15.01 14.60
CA HIS A 347 -13.05 -15.98 15.30
C HIS A 347 -12.23 -16.70 16.38
N GLN A 348 -12.83 -16.96 17.53
CA GLN A 348 -12.23 -17.78 18.58
C GLN A 348 -13.05 -19.05 18.76
N ALA A 349 -12.48 -20.21 18.42
CA ALA A 349 -13.04 -21.50 18.82
C ALA A 349 -12.87 -21.67 20.34
N VAL A 350 -13.96 -21.95 21.06
CA VAL A 350 -13.98 -22.18 22.51
C VAL A 350 -14.67 -23.52 22.77
N ILE A 351 -14.34 -24.17 23.89
CA ILE A 351 -14.89 -25.48 24.28
C ILE A 351 -16.44 -25.47 24.34
N LEU A 352 -17.04 -24.30 24.58
CA LEU A 352 -18.48 -24.03 24.51
C LEU A 352 -18.74 -22.82 23.60
N GLY A 353 -18.89 -23.07 22.30
CA GLY A 353 -19.28 -22.08 21.28
C GLY A 353 -18.12 -21.38 20.55
N SER A 354 -18.46 -20.45 19.66
CA SER A 354 -17.50 -19.64 18.91
C SER A 354 -17.69 -18.15 19.18
N GLY A 355 -16.63 -17.48 19.61
CA GLY A 355 -16.62 -16.03 19.85
C GLY A 355 -16.11 -15.29 18.63
N ALA A 356 -17.01 -14.77 17.78
CA ALA A 356 -16.62 -13.81 16.75
C ALA A 356 -16.29 -12.47 17.41
N ARG A 357 -15.08 -11.94 17.17
CA ARG A 357 -14.65 -10.61 17.61
C ARG A 357 -14.43 -9.74 16.40
N ILE A 358 -15.15 -8.61 16.34
CA ILE A 358 -14.97 -7.59 15.31
C ILE A 358 -14.61 -6.29 16.03
N LYS A 359 -13.62 -5.57 15.51
CA LYS A 359 -13.31 -4.21 15.95
C LYS A 359 -13.09 -3.32 14.74
N GLU A 360 -13.61 -2.10 14.83
CA GLU A 360 -13.57 -1.12 13.76
C GLU A 360 -12.75 0.11 14.21
N GLY A 361 -11.88 0.58 13.31
CA GLY A 361 -11.06 1.77 13.51
C GLY A 361 -11.10 2.66 12.27
N LYS A 362 -10.95 3.98 12.47
CA LYS A 362 -10.76 4.94 11.39
C LYS A 362 -9.28 5.04 11.03
N SER A 363 -8.97 5.04 9.74
CA SER A 363 -7.60 5.07 9.21
C SER A 363 -7.48 6.03 8.02
N LEU A 364 -6.26 6.20 7.48
CA LEU A 364 -5.95 6.84 6.21
C LEU A 364 -5.34 5.84 5.24
N LEU A 365 -5.46 6.13 3.94
CA LEU A 365 -4.71 5.43 2.91
C LEU A 365 -3.31 6.03 2.76
N VAL A 366 -2.30 5.19 2.97
CA VAL A 366 -0.88 5.55 2.95
C VAL A 366 -0.13 4.72 1.90
N HIS A 367 0.94 5.26 1.31
CA HIS A 367 1.74 4.53 0.33
C HIS A 367 3.25 4.80 0.47
N ASP A 368 4.06 3.75 0.32
CA ASP A 368 5.53 3.83 0.27
C ASP A 368 6.08 3.81 -1.17
N GLY A 369 5.18 3.79 -2.17
CA GLY A 369 5.53 3.67 -3.59
C GLY A 369 5.59 2.23 -4.11
N ARG A 370 5.55 1.21 -3.22
CA ARG A 370 5.40 -0.21 -3.60
C ARG A 370 3.96 -0.68 -3.49
N GLY A 371 3.22 -0.19 -2.51
CA GLY A 371 1.80 -0.52 -2.31
C GLY A 371 1.02 0.60 -1.63
N VAL A 372 -0.31 0.45 -1.63
CA VAL A 372 -1.25 1.32 -0.91
C VAL A 372 -1.88 0.50 0.21
N PHE A 373 -1.92 1.07 1.40
CA PHE A 373 -2.32 0.39 2.63
C PHE A 373 -3.21 1.29 3.48
N ALA A 374 -4.12 0.68 4.26
CA ALA A 374 -4.67 1.34 5.44
C ALA A 374 -3.85 0.91 6.66
N ILE A 375 -3.35 1.87 7.44
CA ILE A 375 -2.54 1.61 8.66
C ILE A 375 -3.40 1.66 9.92
N ILE A 376 -3.24 0.69 10.81
CA ILE A 376 -4.02 0.56 12.04
C ILE A 376 -3.12 0.14 13.20
N HIS A 377 -3.39 0.69 14.38
CA HIS A 377 -2.73 0.28 15.61
C HIS A 377 -3.42 -0.98 16.17
N VAL A 378 -2.67 -1.92 16.74
CA VAL A 378 -3.19 -3.20 17.28
C VAL A 378 -4.32 -3.00 18.29
N GLY A 379 -4.25 -1.91 19.06
CA GLY A 379 -5.30 -1.48 19.99
C GLY A 379 -6.66 -1.18 19.35
N ASP A 380 -6.76 -1.02 18.03
CA ASP A 380 -8.02 -0.90 17.26
C ASP A 380 -8.44 -2.20 16.58
N THR A 381 -7.80 -3.31 16.92
CA THR A 381 -8.11 -4.66 16.41
C THR A 381 -8.59 -5.58 17.55
N PRO A 382 -9.13 -6.77 17.24
CA PRO A 382 -9.43 -7.79 18.26
C PRO A 382 -8.21 -8.35 19.01
N PHE A 383 -6.98 -8.08 18.54
CA PHE A 383 -5.75 -8.64 19.08
C PHE A 383 -5.20 -7.84 20.26
N SER A 384 -4.52 -8.53 21.17
CA SER A 384 -3.75 -7.92 22.25
C SER A 384 -2.35 -8.52 22.28
N LEU A 385 -1.33 -7.67 22.45
CA LEU A 385 0.04 -8.11 22.65
C LEU A 385 0.29 -8.54 24.11
N THR A 386 -0.32 -7.84 25.07
CA THR A 386 -0.15 -8.13 26.50
C THR A 386 -0.89 -9.40 26.94
N THR A 387 -2.01 -9.73 26.28
CA THR A 387 -2.77 -10.96 26.48
C THR A 387 -2.95 -11.67 25.12
N PRO A 388 -1.89 -12.33 24.61
CA PRO A 388 -1.90 -12.92 23.27
C PRO A 388 -2.80 -14.16 23.22
N LEU A 389 -4.03 -13.97 22.73
CA LEU A 389 -4.99 -15.03 22.48
C LEU A 389 -4.89 -15.52 21.03
N GLY A 390 -4.95 -16.83 20.85
CA GLY A 390 -5.09 -17.43 19.52
C GLY A 390 -6.50 -17.21 18.96
N MET A 391 -6.56 -16.93 17.66
CA MET A 391 -7.79 -16.72 16.90
C MET A 391 -7.65 -17.42 15.54
N ASP A 392 -8.75 -17.99 15.04
CA ASP A 392 -8.88 -18.59 13.72
C ASP A 392 -9.61 -17.62 12.77
N HIS A 393 -9.50 -17.85 11.45
CA HIS A 393 -10.23 -17.11 10.40
C HIS A 393 -10.15 -15.59 10.56
N VAL A 394 -8.94 -15.05 10.43
CA VAL A 394 -8.72 -13.61 10.53
C VAL A 394 -9.07 -12.96 9.19
N GLY A 395 -9.80 -11.85 9.25
CA GLY A 395 -10.09 -11.04 8.07
C GLY A 395 -10.03 -9.57 8.41
N ALA A 396 -9.50 -8.76 7.51
CA ALA A 396 -9.69 -7.32 7.52
C ALA A 396 -10.51 -6.86 6.31
N ARG A 397 -11.19 -5.74 6.46
CA ARG A 397 -11.92 -5.02 5.41
C ARG A 397 -11.64 -3.53 5.54
N VAL A 398 -11.19 -2.92 4.44
CA VAL A 398 -11.08 -1.46 4.29
C VAL A 398 -12.24 -0.99 3.42
N ALA A 399 -12.99 0.00 3.87
CA ALA A 399 -14.14 0.54 3.17
C ALA A 399 -14.26 2.05 3.31
N ARG A 400 -15.03 2.68 2.43
CA ARG A 400 -15.50 4.07 2.59
C ARG A 400 -16.97 4.14 2.24
N GLY A 401 -17.82 4.18 3.26
CA GLY A 401 -19.26 3.99 3.10
C GLY A 401 -19.56 2.56 2.64
N ALA A 402 -20.32 2.39 1.56
CA ALA A 402 -20.65 1.08 1.01
C ALA A 402 -19.48 0.42 0.23
N GLU A 403 -18.59 1.23 -0.34
CA GLU A 403 -17.52 0.76 -1.23
C GLU A 403 -16.37 0.08 -0.48
N VAL A 404 -15.87 -1.01 -1.05
CA VAL A 404 -14.76 -1.80 -0.50
C VAL A 404 -13.48 -1.47 -1.24
N LEU A 405 -12.47 -1.09 -0.48
CA LEU A 405 -11.15 -0.69 -0.95
C LEU A 405 -10.12 -1.82 -0.80
N GLY A 406 -10.34 -2.74 0.12
CA GLY A 406 -9.50 -3.93 0.32
C GLY A 406 -10.15 -4.92 1.28
N SER A 407 -9.85 -6.20 1.13
CA SER A 407 -10.32 -7.25 2.05
C SER A 407 -9.38 -8.46 2.09
N GLY A 408 -9.38 -9.18 3.21
CA GLY A 408 -8.56 -10.38 3.43
C GLY A 408 -7.43 -10.12 4.43
N ALA A 409 -6.21 -10.01 3.92
CA ALA A 409 -4.98 -10.02 4.73
C ALA A 409 -4.85 -8.84 5.71
N PHE A 410 -4.48 -9.16 6.95
CA PHE A 410 -4.09 -8.22 8.00
C PHE A 410 -2.65 -8.50 8.42
N THR A 411 -1.72 -7.55 8.28
CA THR A 411 -0.29 -7.85 8.45
C THR A 411 0.43 -6.87 9.38
N PHE A 412 1.15 -7.38 10.37
CA PHE A 412 2.02 -6.56 11.23
C PHE A 412 3.30 -6.12 10.49
N ILE A 413 3.71 -4.87 10.69
CA ILE A 413 4.90 -4.30 10.03
C ILE A 413 6.18 -4.48 10.86
N THR A 414 7.32 -4.33 10.19
CA THR A 414 8.65 -4.37 10.83
C THR A 414 8.89 -3.17 11.74
N SER A 415 8.41 -1.98 11.38
CA SER A 415 8.76 -0.70 12.02
C SER A 415 8.41 -0.61 13.51
N ASP A 416 7.21 -1.05 13.92
CA ASP A 416 6.81 -1.17 15.33
C ASP A 416 5.86 -2.38 15.50
N PRO A 417 6.04 -3.23 16.53
CA PRO A 417 5.24 -4.45 16.73
C PRO A 417 3.75 -4.21 17.01
N ARG A 418 3.34 -2.99 17.32
CA ARG A 418 1.94 -2.60 17.55
C ARG A 418 1.25 -2.08 16.30
N LEU A 419 1.95 -1.93 15.18
CA LEU A 419 1.38 -1.40 13.95
C LEU A 419 1.14 -2.49 12.92
N ALA A 420 0.01 -2.40 12.23
CA ALA A 420 -0.39 -3.32 11.19
C ALA A 420 -0.98 -2.57 9.99
N VAL A 421 -0.98 -3.24 8.85
CA VAL A 421 -1.48 -2.72 7.57
C VAL A 421 -2.46 -3.70 6.95
N VAL A 422 -3.41 -3.14 6.20
CA VAL A 422 -4.34 -3.88 5.33
C VAL A 422 -4.12 -3.37 3.90
N PRO A 423 -3.81 -4.23 2.92
CA PRO A 423 -3.57 -3.80 1.54
C PRO A 423 -4.86 -3.30 0.90
N VAL A 424 -4.72 -2.27 0.05
CA VAL A 424 -5.83 -1.56 -0.59
C VAL A 424 -5.59 -1.47 -2.10
N ASN A 425 -6.67 -1.64 -2.87
CA ASN A 425 -6.65 -1.43 -4.31
C ASN A 425 -6.50 0.07 -4.64
N ALA A 426 -5.32 0.44 -5.12
CA ALA A 426 -4.97 1.81 -5.49
C ALA A 426 -5.91 2.40 -6.56
N GLN A 427 -6.37 1.60 -7.52
CA GLN A 427 -7.24 2.07 -8.61
C GLN A 427 -8.63 2.43 -8.08
N GLN A 428 -9.19 1.60 -7.20
CA GLN A 428 -10.49 1.87 -6.55
C GLN A 428 -10.41 3.10 -5.64
N ALA A 429 -9.33 3.23 -4.86
CA ALA A 429 -9.12 4.40 -4.02
C ALA A 429 -9.04 5.71 -4.84
N LEU A 430 -8.26 5.71 -5.92
CA LEU A 430 -8.14 6.87 -6.81
C LEU A 430 -9.46 7.20 -7.52
N ALA A 431 -10.22 6.19 -7.97
CA ALA A 431 -11.55 6.39 -8.57
C ALA A 431 -12.56 7.04 -7.59
N MET A 432 -12.39 6.79 -6.28
CA MET A 432 -13.17 7.43 -5.21
C MET A 432 -12.65 8.83 -4.79
N ASN A 433 -11.70 9.40 -5.52
CA ASN A 433 -11.01 10.65 -5.18
C ASN A 433 -10.41 10.64 -3.76
N LEU A 434 -9.91 9.48 -3.30
CA LEU A 434 -9.16 9.41 -2.04
C LEU A 434 -7.72 9.89 -2.23
N LYS A 435 -7.31 10.85 -1.39
CA LYS A 435 -5.91 11.25 -1.22
C LYS A 435 -5.13 10.07 -0.64
N LEU A 436 -4.19 9.56 -1.43
CA LEU A 436 -3.18 8.61 -0.96
C LEU A 436 -2.03 9.42 -0.35
N TYR A 437 -1.76 9.23 0.93
CA TYR A 437 -0.72 9.98 1.64
C TYR A 437 0.64 9.30 1.41
N PRO A 438 1.61 9.95 0.74
CA PRO A 438 2.95 9.40 0.61
C PRO A 438 3.63 9.35 1.97
N VAL A 439 4.39 8.29 2.22
CA VAL A 439 5.33 8.24 3.35
C VAL A 439 6.38 9.33 3.19
N ALA A 440 6.63 10.09 4.27
CA ALA A 440 7.54 11.23 4.26
C ALA A 440 8.97 10.81 3.89
N LYS A 441 9.48 11.32 2.75
CA LYS A 441 10.84 10.98 2.29
C LYS A 441 11.94 11.51 3.21
N ASN A 442 11.69 12.68 3.81
CA ASN A 442 12.60 13.35 4.72
C ASN A 442 11.86 13.65 6.04
N PRO A 443 11.64 12.64 6.91
CA PRO A 443 10.76 12.75 8.08
C PRO A 443 11.21 13.82 9.09
N PHE A 444 12.49 14.18 9.11
CA PHE A 444 13.09 15.14 10.04
C PHE A 444 13.31 16.54 9.42
N LYS A 445 12.80 16.79 8.21
CA LYS A 445 12.96 18.07 7.48
C LYS A 445 12.36 19.26 8.24
N PHE A 446 11.28 19.03 8.97
CA PHE A 446 10.68 19.96 9.90
C PHE A 446 10.70 19.34 11.30
N THR A 447 10.97 20.12 12.34
CA THR A 447 10.91 19.67 13.74
C THR A 447 9.51 19.73 14.34
N GLU A 448 8.50 19.88 13.48
CA GLU A 448 7.09 20.08 13.81
C GLU A 448 6.24 19.16 12.93
N ALA A 449 5.21 18.56 13.53
CA ALA A 449 4.23 17.73 12.84
C ALA A 449 2.81 18.15 13.21
N VAL A 450 1.85 17.84 12.34
CA VAL A 450 0.42 17.93 12.62
C VAL A 450 -0.05 16.56 13.08
N LEU A 451 -0.44 16.46 14.35
CA LEU A 451 -0.97 15.24 14.95
C LEU A 451 -2.50 15.33 14.93
N VAL A 452 -3.14 14.31 14.38
CA VAL A 452 -4.59 14.27 14.18
C VAL A 452 -5.16 13.04 14.86
N ASN A 453 -6.18 13.25 15.70
CA ASN A 453 -6.83 12.15 16.37
C ASN A 453 -7.50 11.22 15.37
N ARG A 454 -7.34 9.90 15.53
CA ARG A 454 -7.99 8.87 14.68
C ARG A 454 -9.51 9.06 14.56
N GLY A 455 -10.17 9.44 15.65
CA GLY A 455 -11.60 9.75 15.70
C GLY A 455 -11.99 11.06 14.99
N GLY A 456 -11.02 11.90 14.63
CA GLY A 456 -11.23 13.20 13.98
C GLY A 456 -11.86 14.24 14.91
N LYS A 457 -11.71 14.09 16.23
CA LYS A 457 -12.28 15.03 17.21
C LYS A 457 -11.41 16.26 17.45
N HIS A 458 -10.09 16.08 17.41
CA HIS A 458 -9.12 17.12 17.69
C HIS A 458 -7.84 16.90 16.86
N TYR A 459 -7.16 17.99 16.57
CA TYR A 459 -5.90 18.06 15.84
C TYR A 459 -5.04 19.15 16.47
N GLY A 460 -3.72 19.07 16.29
CA GLY A 460 -2.79 20.02 16.89
C GLY A 460 -1.40 19.90 16.31
N GLU A 461 -0.66 20.98 16.39
CA GLU A 461 0.74 21.03 15.99
C GLU A 461 1.65 20.71 17.17
N VAL A 462 2.62 19.84 16.92
CA VAL A 462 3.50 19.31 17.95
C VAL A 462 4.94 19.36 17.45
N GLU A 463 5.78 20.13 18.15
CA GLU A 463 7.23 20.04 18.02
C GLU A 463 7.71 18.65 18.48
N PHE A 464 8.64 18.02 17.77
CA PHE A 464 9.23 16.74 18.18
C PHE A 464 10.76 16.77 18.21
N LYS A 465 11.35 15.78 18.87
CA LYS A 465 12.80 15.56 18.95
C LYS A 465 13.13 14.12 18.59
N LEU A 466 14.22 13.94 17.84
CA LEU A 466 14.84 12.63 17.64
C LEU A 466 15.47 12.16 18.96
N ASP A 467 15.28 10.88 19.30
CA ASP A 467 16.07 10.22 20.34
C ASP A 467 17.17 9.38 19.66
N ALA A 468 18.44 9.68 19.97
CA ALA A 468 19.59 8.99 19.41
C ALA A 468 19.64 7.49 19.78
N ARG A 469 18.93 7.07 20.84
CA ARG A 469 18.82 5.66 21.24
C ARG A 469 17.79 4.88 20.42
N THR A 470 16.84 5.57 19.81
CA THR A 470 15.69 4.97 19.11
C THR A 470 15.36 5.77 17.85
N PRO A 471 16.20 5.70 16.79
CA PRO A 471 16.14 6.61 15.64
C PRO A 471 14.90 6.44 14.74
N ASP A 472 14.13 5.38 14.92
CA ASP A 472 12.83 5.15 14.27
C ASP A 472 11.65 5.70 15.09
N TYR A 473 11.92 6.37 16.21
CA TYR A 473 10.92 6.98 17.07
C TYR A 473 11.26 8.45 17.31
N VAL A 474 10.24 9.31 17.31
CA VAL A 474 10.37 10.71 17.70
C VAL A 474 9.56 10.98 18.95
N ARG A 475 10.17 11.68 19.90
CA ARG A 475 9.51 12.13 21.12
C ARG A 475 8.78 13.43 20.84
N MET A 476 7.47 13.42 21.04
CA MET A 476 6.63 14.60 20.98
C MET A 476 6.91 15.51 22.18
N LYS A 477 6.99 16.84 21.97
CA LYS A 477 7.17 17.79 23.08
C LYS A 477 5.86 18.04 23.79
N ASN A 478 5.86 17.84 25.11
CA ASN A 478 4.72 17.98 26.00
C ASN A 478 4.23 19.44 26.17
N ARG A 479 4.64 20.41 25.33
CA ARG A 479 4.22 21.83 25.40
C ARG A 479 2.72 22.03 25.12
N VAL A 480 2.08 21.09 24.40
CA VAL A 480 0.62 21.08 24.24
C VAL A 480 -0.07 20.50 25.48
N ILE A 481 0.59 19.56 26.18
CA ILE A 481 0.07 18.85 27.36
C ILE A 481 -0.01 19.77 28.60
N SER A 482 0.79 20.84 28.67
CA SER A 482 0.67 21.86 29.72
C SER A 482 -0.66 22.63 29.70
N ARG A 483 -1.49 22.49 28.66
CA ARG A 483 -2.80 23.15 28.51
C ARG A 483 -3.99 22.26 28.88
N VAL A 484 -3.76 21.07 29.44
CA VAL A 484 -4.81 20.10 29.86
C VAL A 484 -5.81 20.67 30.88
N LEU A 485 -5.47 21.75 31.59
CA LEU A 485 -6.39 22.50 32.45
C LEU A 485 -7.45 23.35 31.69
N GLN A 486 -7.41 23.39 30.35
CA GLN A 486 -8.34 24.14 29.49
C GLN A 486 -9.03 23.30 28.40
N GLY A 487 -8.86 21.96 28.41
CA GLY A 487 -9.64 21.06 27.56
C GLY A 487 -9.17 20.85 26.12
N GLU A 488 -7.95 21.30 25.76
CA GLU A 488 -7.40 21.12 24.41
C GLU A 488 -6.41 19.93 24.32
N PHE A 489 -6.63 19.09 23.31
CA PHE A 489 -5.68 18.17 22.65
C PHE A 489 -4.69 17.37 23.53
N SER A 490 -5.03 16.11 23.83
CA SER A 490 -4.07 15.10 24.31
C SER A 490 -3.76 14.07 23.22
N PRO A 491 -2.49 13.87 22.83
CA PRO A 491 -2.09 12.75 21.98
C PRO A 491 -2.51 11.41 22.58
N SER A 492 -3.01 10.51 21.74
CA SER A 492 -3.41 9.15 22.09
C SER A 492 -2.75 8.12 21.19
N THR A 493 -2.55 6.90 21.71
CA THR A 493 -2.11 5.77 20.91
C THR A 493 -3.06 5.53 19.71
N GLY A 494 -2.47 5.31 18.53
CA GLY A 494 -3.19 5.18 17.26
C GLY A 494 -3.50 6.50 16.56
N ASP A 495 -3.18 7.66 17.13
CA ASP A 495 -3.32 8.94 16.45
C ASP A 495 -2.30 9.08 15.30
N ILE A 496 -2.72 9.75 14.23
CA ILE A 496 -1.97 9.87 12.98
C ILE A 496 -1.09 11.11 13.02
N VAL A 497 0.15 10.98 12.55
CA VAL A 497 1.12 12.08 12.50
C VAL A 497 1.46 12.38 11.05
N LEU A 498 1.20 13.62 10.64
CA LEU A 498 1.52 14.16 9.31
C LEU A 498 2.65 15.19 9.42
N SER A 499 3.54 15.23 8.44
CA SER A 499 4.54 16.29 8.31
C SER A 499 3.89 17.62 7.96
N LYS A 500 4.61 18.75 8.16
CA LYS A 500 4.20 20.08 7.68
C LYS A 500 3.93 20.16 6.16
N THR A 501 4.48 19.24 5.37
CA THR A 501 4.24 19.10 3.92
C THR A 501 3.01 18.25 3.57
N GLY A 502 2.31 17.68 4.56
CA GLY A 502 1.15 16.82 4.35
C GLY A 502 1.50 15.38 3.93
N GLU A 503 2.77 14.99 4.07
CA GLU A 503 3.24 13.60 3.93
C GLU A 503 2.94 12.83 5.24
N PHE A 504 2.72 11.52 5.14
CA PHE A 504 2.52 10.66 6.30
C PHE A 504 3.85 10.44 7.03
N LEU A 505 3.94 10.86 8.29
CA LEU A 505 5.15 10.74 9.11
C LEU A 505 5.15 9.46 9.96
N GLY A 506 3.99 9.09 10.52
CA GLY A 506 3.88 7.91 11.37
C GLY A 506 2.61 7.86 12.23
N VAL A 507 2.67 7.02 13.26
CA VAL A 507 1.56 6.78 14.19
C VAL A 507 2.06 6.90 15.64
N MET A 508 1.27 7.54 16.50
CA MET A 508 1.50 7.56 17.94
C MET A 508 1.37 6.14 18.52
N VAL A 509 2.43 5.66 19.16
CA VAL A 509 2.46 4.31 19.77
C VAL A 509 2.17 4.36 21.27
N ASN A 510 2.53 5.46 21.92
CA ASN A 510 2.09 5.86 23.26
C ASN A 510 1.90 7.39 23.27
N PRO A 511 1.45 8.03 24.36
CA PRO A 511 1.19 9.48 24.38
C PRO A 511 2.41 10.38 24.12
N ASP A 512 3.64 9.89 24.39
CA ASP A 512 4.88 10.68 24.26
C ASP A 512 5.65 10.42 22.95
N TYR A 513 5.42 9.28 22.27
CA TYR A 513 6.24 8.85 21.12
C TYR A 513 5.41 8.45 19.89
N CYS A 514 5.90 8.90 18.74
CA CYS A 514 5.48 8.46 17.41
C CYS A 514 6.52 7.48 16.84
N ALA A 515 6.07 6.35 16.30
CA ALA A 515 6.89 5.51 15.44
C ALA A 515 6.92 6.12 14.03
N VAL A 516 8.11 6.53 13.58
CA VAL A 516 8.34 7.13 12.27
C VAL A 516 8.37 6.02 11.23
N ILE A 517 7.41 6.05 10.31
CA ILE A 517 7.28 5.01 9.28
C ILE A 517 8.03 5.47 8.04
N LYS A 518 8.97 4.64 7.57
CA LYS A 518 9.73 4.85 6.32
C LYS A 518 9.26 3.91 5.21
N SER A 519 8.64 2.79 5.57
CA SER A 519 8.18 1.73 4.68
C SER A 519 7.16 0.83 5.40
N PHE A 520 6.35 0.09 4.63
CA PHE A 520 5.38 -0.88 5.17
C PHE A 520 5.90 -2.32 5.01
N GLU A 521 7.16 -2.56 5.37
CA GLU A 521 7.76 -3.89 5.27
C GLU A 521 7.21 -4.84 6.33
N THR A 522 7.11 -6.11 5.96
CA THR A 522 6.43 -7.14 6.75
C THR A 522 7.35 -8.35 6.91
N LEU A 523 7.16 -9.10 7.99
CA LEU A 523 7.93 -10.32 8.25
C LEU A 523 7.16 -11.56 7.74
N PRO A 524 7.85 -12.59 7.19
CA PRO A 524 7.22 -13.84 6.81
C PRO A 524 6.41 -14.46 7.96
N GLY A 525 5.13 -14.76 7.72
CA GLY A 525 4.23 -15.34 8.71
C GLY A 525 3.65 -14.35 9.73
N TYR A 526 3.79 -13.04 9.53
CA TYR A 526 3.12 -11.99 10.32
C TYR A 526 1.85 -11.44 9.64
N THR A 527 1.47 -12.03 8.50
CA THR A 527 0.17 -11.87 7.85
C THR A 527 -0.82 -12.85 8.47
N PHE A 528 -1.96 -12.35 8.88
CA PHE A 528 -3.11 -13.12 9.32
C PHE A 528 -4.22 -13.00 8.27
N ASP A 529 -4.82 -14.14 7.94
CA ASP A 529 -5.81 -14.32 6.88
C ASP A 529 -6.82 -15.44 7.24
N ASP A 530 -7.67 -15.80 6.28
CA ASP A 530 -8.72 -16.82 6.40
C ASP A 530 -8.19 -18.23 6.70
N LYS A 531 -6.92 -18.48 6.38
CA LYS A 531 -6.19 -19.76 6.54
C LYS A 531 -5.36 -19.80 7.82
N THR A 532 -5.21 -18.67 8.51
CA THR A 532 -4.38 -18.58 9.70
C THR A 532 -5.07 -19.28 10.89
N THR A 533 -4.32 -20.12 11.60
CA THR A 533 -4.83 -20.89 12.75
C THR A 533 -4.56 -20.18 14.08
N SER A 534 -5.33 -20.54 15.10
CA SER A 534 -5.23 -20.05 16.46
C SER A 534 -3.81 -20.13 17.05
N ASP A 535 -3.11 -21.23 16.81
CA ASP A 535 -1.71 -21.38 17.25
C ASP A 535 -0.74 -20.47 16.49
N MET A 536 -0.92 -20.28 15.18
CA MET A 536 -0.12 -19.34 14.40
C MET A 536 -0.30 -17.90 14.89
N VAL A 537 -1.56 -17.46 15.09
CA VAL A 537 -1.86 -16.14 15.65
C VAL A 537 -1.23 -15.98 17.02
N ARG A 538 -1.48 -16.92 17.94
CA ARG A 538 -0.97 -16.87 19.32
C ARG A 538 0.55 -16.75 19.35
N ASN A 539 1.26 -17.62 18.62
CA ASN A 539 2.72 -17.63 18.60
C ASN A 539 3.29 -16.32 18.05
N ARG A 540 2.68 -15.76 16.99
CA ARG A 540 3.11 -14.46 16.43
C ARG A 540 2.80 -13.28 17.33
N LEU A 541 1.67 -13.28 18.04
CA LEU A 541 1.38 -12.25 19.05
C LEU A 541 2.37 -12.31 20.24
N VAL A 542 2.79 -13.52 20.65
CA VAL A 542 3.85 -13.71 21.66
C VAL A 542 5.21 -13.19 21.17
N GLU A 543 5.57 -13.43 19.90
CA GLU A 543 6.78 -12.86 19.30
C GLU A 543 6.73 -11.32 19.23
N LEU A 544 5.60 -10.74 18.81
CA LEU A 544 5.38 -9.29 18.78
C LEU A 544 5.46 -8.67 20.19
N ASN A 545 4.87 -9.31 21.19
CA ASN A 545 4.99 -8.91 22.60
C ASN A 545 6.46 -8.96 23.06
N THR A 546 7.20 -10.01 22.69
CA THR A 546 8.64 -10.12 22.97
C THR A 546 9.45 -9.02 22.29
N ARG A 547 9.07 -8.60 21.07
CA ARG A 547 9.67 -7.45 20.39
C ARG A 547 9.35 -6.13 21.11
N LEU A 548 8.13 -5.95 21.60
CA LEU A 548 7.71 -4.78 22.39
C LEU A 548 8.53 -4.65 23.68
N PHE A 549 8.65 -5.73 24.45
CA PHE A 549 9.46 -5.74 25.69
C PHE A 549 10.98 -5.57 25.48
N ARG A 550 11.48 -5.69 24.24
CA ARG A 550 12.87 -5.35 23.90
C ARG A 550 13.09 -3.87 23.59
N LEU A 551 12.03 -3.09 23.40
CA LEU A 551 12.15 -1.63 23.29
C LEU A 551 12.54 -1.02 24.66
N PRO A 552 13.22 0.14 24.69
CA PRO A 552 13.42 0.91 25.91
C PRO A 552 12.11 1.17 26.68
N SER A 553 12.17 1.24 28.01
CA SER A 553 10.97 1.29 28.87
C SER A 553 10.07 2.51 28.66
N ASN A 554 10.57 3.58 28.05
CA ASN A 554 9.81 4.76 27.62
C ASN A 554 8.99 4.54 26.33
N LEU A 555 9.19 3.42 25.63
CA LEU A 555 8.50 3.03 24.40
C LEU A 555 7.59 1.80 24.56
N GLN A 556 7.62 1.13 25.71
CA GLN A 556 6.79 -0.07 25.97
C GLN A 556 5.30 0.31 26.10
#